data_AF-A0A7C9TU20-F1
#
_entry.id   AF-A0A7C9TU20-F1
#
_cell.length_a   1.000
_cell.length_b   1.000
_cell.length_c   1.000
_cell.angle_alpha   90.00
_cell.angle_beta   90.00
_cell.angle_gamma   90.00
#
_symmetry.space_group_name_H-M   'P 1'
#
loop_
_entity.id
_entity.type
_entity.pdbx_description
1 polymer ?
#
loop_
_entity_poly.entity_id
_entity_poly.type
_entity_poly.pdbx_seq_one_letter_code
_entity_poly.pdbx_strand_id
1 'polypeptide(L)' 'MCRFQGSLDLLEFNPNYNPQSGRSLTREEAFVLGWLLFNQQGRNYADIMRECRLSLRQVDAAIQGLIDIEMLVTR' A
#
# COMPACT_ATOMS: atom_id res chain seq x y z
N MET A 1 -11.54 2.06 -14.49
CA MET A 1 -10.65 1.63 -13.39
C MET A 1 -9.73 2.80 -13.06
N CYS A 2 -9.81 3.33 -11.85
CA CYS A 2 -8.93 4.39 -11.36
C CYS A 2 -7.53 3.83 -11.11
N ARG A 3 -6.51 4.59 -11.51
CA ARG A 3 -5.12 4.43 -11.08
C ARG A 3 -4.89 5.33 -9.88
N PHE A 4 -4.20 4.86 -8.86
CA PHE A 4 -3.64 5.74 -7.84
C PHE A 4 -2.55 6.59 -8.51
N GLN A 5 -2.72 7.92 -8.55
CA GLN A 5 -1.78 8.86 -9.16
C GLN A 5 -0.92 9.60 -8.12
N GLY A 6 -0.96 9.19 -6.85
CA GLY A 6 -0.17 9.80 -5.77
C GLY A 6 1.29 9.33 -5.78
N SER A 7 2.18 10.16 -5.21
CA SER A 7 3.55 9.75 -4.95
C SER A 7 3.59 8.75 -3.78
N LEU A 8 4.36 7.67 -3.92
CA LEU A 8 4.52 6.67 -2.84
C LEU A 8 5.20 7.25 -1.59
N ASP A 9 6.00 8.30 -1.77
CA ASP A 9 6.64 9.00 -0.65
C ASP A 9 5.63 9.79 0.22
N LEU A 10 4.43 10.06 -0.31
CA LEU A 10 3.34 10.70 0.42
C LEU A 10 2.45 9.69 1.17
N LEU A 11 2.70 8.39 1.01
CA LEU A 11 1.96 7.36 1.75
C LEU A 11 2.45 7.30 3.19
N GLU A 12 1.52 7.47 4.11
CA GLU A 12 1.75 7.32 5.54
C GLU A 12 0.80 6.30 6.15
N PHE A 13 1.25 5.67 7.23
CA PHE A 13 0.39 4.78 8.02
C PHE A 13 -0.56 5.62 8.85
N ASN A 14 -1.85 5.28 8.81
CA ASN A 14 -2.84 5.97 9.62
C ASN A 14 -2.63 5.63 11.11
N PRO A 15 -2.24 6.60 11.97
CA PRO A 15 -2.03 6.32 13.39
C PRO A 15 -3.34 5.97 14.12
N ASN A 16 -4.48 6.29 13.51
CA ASN A 16 -5.82 6.01 14.05
C ASN A 16 -6.47 4.79 13.42
N TYR A 17 -5.71 3.96 12.69
CA TYR A 17 -6.23 2.74 12.07
C TYR A 17 -6.94 1.87 13.12
N ASN A 18 -8.23 1.60 12.89
CA ASN A 18 -9.02 0.74 13.75
C ASN A 18 -9.06 -0.70 13.18
N PRO A 19 -8.36 -1.66 13.79
CA PRO A 19 -8.32 -3.03 13.29
C PRO A 19 -9.67 -3.75 13.37
N GLN A 20 -10.65 -3.23 14.12
CA GLN A 20 -11.97 -3.83 14.27
C GLN A 20 -12.96 -3.48 13.13
N SER A 21 -12.68 -2.42 12.37
CA SER A 21 -13.52 -2.01 11.22
C SER A 21 -13.00 -2.51 9.87
N GLY A 22 -11.79 -3.07 9.84
CA GLY A 22 -11.15 -3.54 8.62
C GLY A 22 -11.61 -4.93 8.17
N ARG A 23 -11.66 -5.13 6.85
CA ARG A 23 -11.71 -6.49 6.27
C ARG A 23 -10.33 -7.16 6.35
N SER A 24 -10.30 -8.48 6.17
CA SER A 24 -9.03 -9.19 5.98
C SER A 24 -8.26 -8.66 4.77
N LEU A 25 -6.94 -8.55 4.93
CA LEU A 25 -6.03 -8.20 3.85
C LEU A 25 -5.93 -9.36 2.84
N THR A 26 -5.89 -9.00 1.56
CA THR A 26 -5.45 -9.92 0.50
C THR A 26 -3.96 -10.19 0.63
N ARG A 27 -3.49 -11.22 -0.08
CA ARG A 27 -2.06 -11.59 -0.07
C ARG A 27 -1.20 -10.45 -0.62
N GLU A 28 -1.66 -9.80 -1.69
CA GLU A 28 -1.00 -8.69 -2.35
C GLU A 28 -0.90 -7.48 -1.42
N GLU A 29 -2.00 -7.13 -0.75
CA GLU A 29 -2.03 -6.06 0.26
C GLU A 29 -1.09 -6.34 1.42
N ALA A 30 -1.06 -7.58 1.92
CA ALA A 30 -0.15 -7.95 3.01
C ALA A 30 1.33 -7.84 2.59
N PHE A 31 1.68 -8.22 1.37
CA PHE A 31 3.05 -8.09 0.86
C PHE A 31 3.46 -6.65 0.64
N VAL A 32 2.60 -5.84 0.01
CA VAL A 32 2.87 -4.41 -0.19
C VAL A 32 2.96 -3.69 1.15
N LEU A 33 2.03 -3.96 2.07
CA LEU A 33 2.06 -3.41 3.43
C LEU A 33 3.35 -3.76 4.16
N GLY A 34 3.75 -5.03 4.13
CA GLY A 34 5.01 -5.49 4.70
C GLY A 34 6.21 -4.74 4.12
N TRP A 35 6.28 -4.62 2.79
CA TRP A 35 7.36 -3.90 2.14
C TRP A 35 7.42 -2.43 2.56
N LEU A 36 6.28 -1.75 2.64
CA LEU A 36 6.18 -0.35 3.06
C LEU A 36 6.62 -0.13 4.53
N LEU A 37 6.40 -1.12 5.41
CA LEU A 37 6.85 -1.05 6.80
C LEU A 37 8.37 -1.06 6.93
N PHE A 38 9.05 -1.85 6.09
CA PHE A 38 10.51 -1.97 6.10
C PHE A 38 11.22 -0.87 5.31
N ASN A 39 10.55 -0.26 4.32
CA ASN A 39 11.14 0.73 3.42
C ASN A 39 10.42 2.08 3.56
N GLN A 40 10.77 2.85 4.60
CA GLN A 40 10.08 4.09 4.91
C GLN A 40 10.52 5.29 4.04
N GLN A 41 11.69 5.22 3.40
CA GLN A 41 12.28 6.29 2.59
C GLN A 41 12.62 5.81 1.17
N GLY A 42 12.50 6.71 0.18
CA GLY A 42 12.88 6.41 -1.20
C GLY A 42 11.98 5.38 -1.88
N ARG A 43 10.67 5.41 -1.57
CA ARG A 43 9.74 4.37 -2.01
C ARG A 43 9.45 4.57 -3.48
N ASN A 44 9.62 3.52 -4.28
CA ASN A 44 9.27 3.55 -5.68
C ASN A 44 8.57 2.25 -6.10
N TYR A 45 7.76 2.36 -7.16
CA TYR A 45 6.97 1.24 -7.66
C TYR A 45 7.84 0.08 -8.17
N ALA A 46 9.01 0.39 -8.76
CA ALA A 46 9.85 -0.63 -9.36
C ALA A 46 10.39 -1.61 -8.31
N ASP A 47 10.78 -1.12 -7.14
CA ASP A 47 11.27 -1.95 -6.05
C ASP A 47 10.15 -2.80 -5.43
N ILE A 48 8.96 -2.21 -5.20
CA ILE A 48 7.80 -2.97 -4.72
C ILE A 48 7.42 -4.08 -5.70
N MET A 49 7.35 -3.77 -7.01
CA MET A 49 7.04 -4.75 -8.04
C MET A 49 8.07 -5.90 -8.07
N ARG A 50 9.36 -5.56 -8.00
CA ARG A 50 10.46 -6.53 -8.04
C ARG A 50 10.48 -7.43 -6.80
N GLU A 51 10.31 -6.86 -5.62
CA GLU A 51 10.46 -7.58 -4.35
C GLU A 51 9.18 -8.33 -3.95
N CYS A 52 8.01 -7.73 -4.15
CA CYS A 52 6.73 -8.41 -3.92
C CYS A 52 6.34 -9.35 -5.08
N ARG A 53 7.08 -9.32 -6.21
CA ARG A 53 6.77 -10.06 -7.44
C ARG A 53 5.36 -9.78 -7.96
N LEU A 54 4.99 -8.50 -7.98
CA LEU A 54 3.68 -8.01 -8.40
C LEU A 54 3.79 -7.16 -9.66
N SER A 55 2.76 -7.19 -10.50
CA SER A 55 2.62 -6.23 -11.60
C SER A 55 2.26 -4.83 -11.07
N LEU A 56 2.53 -3.79 -11.85
CA LEU A 56 2.15 -2.41 -11.49
C LEU A 56 0.66 -2.30 -11.12
N ARG A 57 -0.22 -2.98 -11.86
CA ARG A 57 -1.67 -2.98 -11.58
C ARG A 57 -2.01 -3.62 -10.24
N GLN A 58 -1.30 -4.68 -9.86
CA GLN A 58 -1.51 -5.33 -8.56
C GLN A 58 -0.99 -4.47 -7.41
N VAL A 59 0.15 -3.81 -7.61
CA VAL A 59 0.69 -2.85 -6.62
C VAL A 59 -0.26 -1.68 -6.44
N ASP A 60 -0.76 -1.08 -7.53
CA ASP A 60 -1.75 0.00 -7.47
C ASP A 60 -3.03 -0.44 -6.75
N ALA A 61 -3.56 -1.62 -7.08
CA ALA A 61 -4.76 -2.15 -6.44
C ALA A 61 -4.55 -2.44 -4.96
N ALA A 62 -3.38 -2.96 -4.58
CA ALA A 62 -3.02 -3.22 -3.19
C ALA A 62 -2.90 -1.93 -2.38
N ILE A 63 -2.24 -0.90 -2.92
CA ILE A 63 -2.14 0.41 -2.27
C ILE A 63 -3.52 1.02 -2.09
N GLN A 64 -4.35 1.01 -3.14
CA GLN A 64 -5.71 1.53 -3.06
C GLN A 64 -6.53 0.78 -2.01
N GLY A 65 -6.46 -0.55 -1.98
CA GLY A 65 -7.17 -1.35 -0.99
C GLY A 65 -6.72 -1.09 0.45
N LEU A 66 -5.43 -0.80 0.66
CA LEU A 66 -4.90 -0.38 1.97
C LEU A 66 -5.37 1.04 2.37
N ILE A 67 -5.57 1.94 1.41
CA ILE A 67 -6.18 3.26 1.64
C ILE A 67 -7.67 3.12 1.96
N ASP A 68 -8.38 2.26 1.24
CA ASP A 68 -9.83 2.06 1.40
C ASP A 68 -10.21 1.52 2.78
N ILE A 69 -9.32 0.74 3.42
CA ILE A 69 -9.49 0.28 4.80
C ILE A 69 -8.88 1.23 5.83
N GLU A 70 -8.49 2.43 5.41
CA GLU A 70 -7.90 3.48 6.24
C GLU A 70 -6.58 3.06 6.93
N MET A 71 -5.88 2.03 6.41
CA MET A 71 -4.57 1.61 6.91
C MET A 71 -3.48 2.57 6.44
N LEU A 72 -3.56 2.98 5.18
CA LEU A 72 -2.70 4.01 4.58
C LEU A 72 -3.50 5.27 4.33
N VAL A 73 -2.84 6.42 4.46
CA VAL A 73 -3.36 7.73 4.07
C VAL A 73 -2.36 8.41 3.15
N THR A 74 -2.87 9.30 2.30
CA THR A 74 -2.03 10.19 1.49
C THR A 74 -1.99 11.55 2.18
N ARG A 75 -0.79 12.13 2.32
CA ARG A 75 -0.61 13.50 2.79
C ARG A 75 -0.33 14.47 1.64
#